data_AF-A0A3A1WHU1-F1
#
_entry.id   AF-A0A3A1WHU1-F1
#
_cell.length_a   1.000
_cell.length_b   1.000
_cell.length_c   1.000
_cell.angle_alpha   90.00
_cell.angle_beta   90.00
_cell.angle_gamma   90.00
#
_symmetry.space_group_name_H-M   'P 1'
#
loop_
_entity.id
_entity.type
_entity.pdbx_description
1 polymer ?
#
loop_
_entity_poly.entity_id
_entity_poly.type
_entity_poly.pdbx_seq_one_letter_code
_entity_poly.pdbx_strand_id
1 'polypeptide(L)'
;MRKARWSGAAGPLVSKLRRQRSSTLSATETSSERRERDTVRRAHRFGSWAATATRHSPWEDALGIVAGVTLTAVGVAILGSLGFLTGGMAGLAFVVHYLFGVNFGLAFFVLNLPFYALAIGRMGRAFTVKTAFAVALLSLMTAFSGEALRFAYVDPLVGACLGGLMLGFGLLALFRHRSSAGGVGILAVYLQDRFGWRAGLTQLGVDLLVLVTAFAAVSPVAVAYSVLGAMVLNLFLAINHRTDRYLAV
;
A
#
# COMPACT_ATOMS: atom_id res chain seq x y z
N MET A 1 43.02 77.92 -2.81
CA MET A 1 41.70 78.59 -2.75
C MET A 1 40.63 77.56 -2.38
N ARG A 2 39.67 77.94 -1.54
CA ARG A 2 38.81 77.06 -0.70
C ARG A 2 37.70 76.32 -1.46
N LYS A 3 37.40 75.11 -0.98
CA LYS A 3 36.23 74.27 -1.27
C LYS A 3 34.91 74.97 -0.88
N ALA A 4 33.88 74.89 -1.73
CA ALA A 4 32.50 75.18 -1.37
C ALA A 4 31.75 73.89 -1.01
N ARG A 5 31.23 73.85 0.21
CA ARG A 5 30.29 72.83 0.73
C ARG A 5 28.91 73.09 0.16
N TRP A 6 28.22 72.04 -0.28
CA TRP A 6 26.76 71.96 -0.24
C TRP A 6 26.37 70.69 0.51
N SER A 7 25.76 70.89 1.68
CA SER A 7 25.08 69.90 2.49
C SER A 7 23.64 70.41 2.62
N GLY A 8 22.65 69.63 2.20
CA GLY A 8 21.26 70.04 2.28
C GLY A 8 20.28 68.88 2.11
N ALA A 9 19.92 68.26 3.24
CA ALA A 9 18.57 67.80 3.57
C ALA A 9 17.91 66.68 2.72
N ALA A 10 18.29 65.42 2.97
CA ALA A 10 17.42 64.26 2.69
C ALA A 10 17.61 63.09 3.70
N GLY A 11 18.09 63.38 4.91
CA GLY A 11 18.62 62.35 5.85
C GLY A 11 17.60 61.54 6.69
N PRO A 12 16.50 62.11 7.23
CA PRO A 12 15.72 61.40 8.25
C PRO A 12 14.46 60.66 7.76
N LEU A 13 13.78 61.14 6.72
CA LEU A 13 12.47 60.60 6.29
C LEU A 13 12.59 59.40 5.34
N VAL A 14 13.55 59.43 4.42
CA VAL A 14 13.83 58.32 3.48
C VAL A 14 14.39 57.10 4.21
N SER A 15 15.17 57.31 5.27
CA SER A 15 15.77 56.23 6.07
C SER A 15 14.74 55.49 6.94
N LYS A 16 13.72 56.20 7.46
CA LYS A 16 12.60 55.57 8.19
C LYS A 16 11.70 54.73 7.28
N LEU A 17 11.33 55.25 6.11
CA LEU A 17 10.52 54.51 5.12
C LEU A 17 11.26 53.27 4.58
N ARG A 18 12.57 53.33 4.40
CA ARG A 18 13.38 52.19 3.93
C ARG A 18 13.52 51.09 5.00
N ARG A 19 13.63 51.45 6.29
CA ARG A 19 13.63 50.49 7.41
C ARG A 19 12.28 49.81 7.63
N GLN A 20 11.18 50.54 7.43
CA GLN A 20 9.83 50.00 7.61
C GLN A 20 9.41 49.07 6.46
N ARG A 21 9.95 49.31 5.25
CA ARG A 21 9.79 48.44 4.08
C ARG A 21 10.69 47.19 4.17
N SER A 22 11.89 47.28 4.74
CA SER A 22 12.75 46.11 4.95
C SER A 22 12.25 45.20 6.07
N SER A 23 11.63 45.75 7.12
CA SER A 23 11.05 44.95 8.21
C SER A 23 9.78 44.21 7.81
N THR A 24 8.96 44.79 6.92
CA THR A 24 7.78 44.13 6.36
C THR A 24 8.15 43.06 5.32
N LEU A 25 9.15 43.30 4.45
CA LEU A 25 9.64 42.28 3.51
C LEU A 25 10.27 41.07 4.24
N SER A 26 11.10 41.30 5.26
CA SER A 26 11.75 40.21 6.04
C SER A 26 10.76 39.37 6.88
N ALA A 27 9.70 39.99 7.42
CA ALA A 27 8.63 39.27 8.11
C ALA A 27 7.74 38.45 7.15
N THR A 28 7.62 38.88 5.89
CA THR A 28 6.83 38.17 4.88
C THR A 28 7.61 37.00 4.28
N GLU A 29 8.91 37.19 3.98
CA GLU A 29 9.83 36.14 3.50
C GLU A 29 9.97 34.99 4.50
N THR A 30 10.09 35.28 5.79
CA THR A 30 10.17 34.23 6.84
C THR A 30 8.89 33.41 6.98
N SER A 31 7.73 33.98 6.65
CA SER A 31 6.43 33.30 6.69
C SER A 31 6.17 32.46 5.43
N SER A 32 6.57 32.94 4.25
CA SER A 32 6.49 32.18 2.99
C SER A 32 7.48 31.04 2.97
N GLU A 33 8.71 31.25 3.44
CA GLU A 33 9.73 30.19 3.55
C GLU A 33 9.38 29.17 4.63
N ARG A 34 8.73 29.56 5.75
CA ARG A 34 8.21 28.58 6.73
C ARG A 34 7.07 27.76 6.14
N ARG A 35 6.12 28.40 5.44
CA ARG A 35 5.04 27.69 4.74
C ARG A 35 5.58 26.76 3.68
N GLU A 36 6.57 27.20 2.90
CA GLU A 36 7.21 26.41 1.86
C GLU A 36 8.00 25.23 2.44
N ARG A 37 8.78 25.46 3.50
CA ARG A 37 9.45 24.40 4.27
C ARG A 37 8.45 23.43 4.90
N ASP A 38 7.32 23.88 5.43
CA ASP A 38 6.28 23.00 5.97
C ASP A 38 5.54 22.21 4.88
N THR A 39 5.33 22.79 3.69
CA THR A 39 4.80 22.06 2.53
C THR A 39 5.79 21.04 1.99
N VAL A 40 7.08 21.38 1.89
CA VAL A 40 8.15 20.47 1.45
C VAL A 40 8.37 19.36 2.49
N ARG A 41 8.32 19.70 3.78
CA ARG A 41 8.45 18.73 4.89
C ARG A 41 7.20 17.84 5.05
N ARG A 42 6.01 18.33 4.67
CA ARG A 42 4.81 17.49 4.50
C ARG A 42 4.92 16.60 3.27
N ALA A 43 5.45 17.10 2.15
CA ALA A 43 5.64 16.33 0.92
C ALA A 43 6.66 15.20 1.10
N HIS A 44 7.72 15.42 1.89
CA HIS A 44 8.73 14.39 2.21
C HIS A 44 8.34 13.44 3.36
N ARG A 45 7.20 13.63 4.03
CA ARG A 45 6.69 12.66 5.02
C ARG A 45 6.05 11.43 4.39
N PHE A 46 5.77 11.49 3.09
CA PHE A 46 5.27 10.36 2.33
C PHE A 46 6.46 9.50 1.90
N GLY A 47 6.46 8.25 2.35
CA GLY A 47 7.43 7.26 1.90
C GLY A 47 7.54 7.29 0.37
N SER A 48 8.75 7.09 -0.12
CA SER A 48 9.22 7.17 -1.51
C SER A 48 8.50 6.28 -2.55
N TRP A 49 7.26 5.85 -2.30
CA TRP A 49 6.40 5.14 -3.26
C TRP A 49 6.14 5.94 -4.54
N ALA A 50 6.25 7.27 -4.49
CA ALA A 50 6.12 8.13 -5.66
C ALA A 50 7.38 8.15 -6.55
N ALA A 51 8.56 7.83 -6.02
CA ALA A 51 9.82 8.35 -6.56
C ALA A 51 10.42 7.56 -7.72
N THR A 52 10.09 6.28 -7.92
CA THR A 52 10.76 5.51 -8.99
C THR A 52 9.92 4.31 -9.43
N ALA A 53 8.96 4.55 -10.31
CA ALA A 53 8.39 3.47 -11.13
C ALA A 53 8.47 3.95 -12.57
N THR A 54 8.99 3.11 -13.46
CA THR A 54 8.84 3.27 -14.90
C THR A 54 7.40 3.67 -15.21
N ARG A 55 7.21 4.73 -16.01
CA ARG A 55 5.88 5.14 -16.44
C ARG A 55 5.34 4.06 -17.37
N HIS A 56 4.54 3.15 -16.85
CA HIS A 56 3.85 2.15 -17.66
C HIS A 56 2.72 2.82 -18.44
N SER A 57 2.47 2.31 -19.66
CA SER A 57 1.27 2.66 -20.38
C SER A 57 0.02 2.06 -19.68
N PRO A 58 -1.18 2.63 -19.87
CA PRO A 58 -2.41 2.07 -19.28
C PRO A 58 -2.64 0.59 -19.66
N TRP A 59 -2.18 0.16 -20.84
CA TRP A 59 -2.30 -1.22 -21.32
C TRP A 59 -1.31 -2.17 -20.64
N GLU A 60 -0.07 -1.72 -20.43
CA GLU A 60 0.91 -2.45 -19.63
C GLU A 60 0.44 -2.63 -18.19
N ASP A 61 -0.14 -1.57 -17.61
CA ASP A 61 -0.76 -1.65 -16.28
C ASP A 61 -1.92 -2.64 -16.23
N ALA A 62 -2.82 -2.59 -17.22
CA ALA A 62 -3.96 -3.52 -17.28
C ALA A 62 -3.48 -4.97 -17.39
N LEU A 63 -2.56 -5.26 -18.30
CA LEU A 63 -2.03 -6.61 -18.50
C LEU A 63 -1.25 -7.11 -17.28
N GLY A 64 -0.42 -6.25 -16.69
CA GLY A 64 0.35 -6.57 -15.49
C GLY A 64 -0.54 -6.83 -14.27
N ILE A 65 -1.63 -6.07 -14.12
CA ILE A 65 -2.62 -6.31 -13.07
C ILE A 65 -3.36 -7.63 -13.31
N VAL A 66 -3.82 -7.91 -14.53
CA VAL A 66 -4.51 -9.17 -14.86
C VAL A 66 -3.61 -10.37 -14.60
N ALA A 67 -2.34 -10.32 -15.03
CA ALA A 67 -1.36 -11.37 -14.78
C ALA A 67 -1.12 -11.57 -13.29
N GLY A 68 -0.92 -10.47 -12.54
CA GLY A 68 -0.73 -10.50 -11.09
C GLY A 68 -1.93 -11.10 -10.35
N VAL A 69 -3.14 -10.66 -10.69
CA VAL A 69 -4.40 -11.19 -10.14
C VAL A 69 -4.56 -12.67 -10.46
N THR A 70 -4.25 -13.10 -11.68
CA THR A 70 -4.37 -14.51 -12.08
C THR A 70 -3.45 -15.40 -11.25
N LEU A 71 -2.18 -15.00 -11.08
CA LEU A 71 -1.21 -15.69 -10.21
C LEU A 71 -1.70 -15.74 -8.76
N THR A 72 -2.19 -14.62 -8.24
CA THR A 72 -2.77 -14.56 -6.89
C THR A 72 -3.99 -15.49 -6.76
N ALA A 73 -4.89 -15.51 -7.76
CA ALA A 73 -6.07 -16.36 -7.76
C ALA A 73 -5.71 -17.85 -7.73
N VAL A 74 -4.71 -18.27 -8.51
CA VAL A 74 -4.19 -19.65 -8.48
C VAL A 74 -3.60 -19.98 -7.10
N GLY A 75 -2.81 -19.08 -6.52
CA GLY A 75 -2.26 -19.24 -5.17
C GLY A 75 -3.36 -19.38 -4.11
N VAL A 76 -4.40 -18.55 -4.17
CA VAL A 76 -5.59 -18.65 -3.31
C VAL A 76 -6.30 -19.99 -3.52
N ALA A 77 -6.49 -20.43 -4.76
CA ALA A 77 -7.17 -21.69 -5.06
C ALA A 77 -6.42 -22.91 -4.50
N ILE A 78 -5.08 -22.93 -4.62
CA ILE A 78 -4.22 -23.98 -4.04
C ILE A 78 -4.37 -24.01 -2.52
N LEU A 79 -4.21 -22.87 -1.83
CA LEU A 79 -4.36 -22.81 -0.38
C LEU A 79 -5.78 -23.20 0.06
N GLY A 80 -6.80 -22.68 -0.61
CA GLY A 80 -8.20 -22.97 -0.32
C GLY A 80 -8.55 -24.46 -0.47
N SER A 81 -8.01 -25.13 -1.50
CA SER A 81 -8.20 -26.57 -1.70
C SER A 81 -7.64 -27.45 -0.57
N LEU A 82 -6.68 -26.92 0.19
CA LEU A 82 -6.04 -27.59 1.33
C LEU A 82 -6.65 -27.15 2.68
N GLY A 83 -7.63 -26.25 2.67
CA GLY A 83 -8.18 -25.64 3.88
C GLY A 83 -7.18 -24.71 4.57
N PHE A 84 -6.21 -24.18 3.83
CA PHE A 84 -5.21 -23.24 4.33
C PHE A 84 -5.69 -21.82 4.15
N LEU A 85 -4.98 -20.88 4.78
CA LEU A 85 -5.24 -19.46 4.71
C LEU A 85 -3.94 -18.68 4.56
N THR A 86 -4.07 -17.37 4.40
CA THR A 86 -2.96 -16.43 4.30
C THR A 86 -3.17 -15.25 5.24
N GLY A 87 -2.30 -14.25 5.22
CA GLY A 87 -2.42 -13.03 6.02
C GLY A 87 -3.33 -11.96 5.40
N GLY A 88 -3.48 -10.84 6.10
CA GLY A 88 -4.18 -9.65 5.62
C GLY A 88 -5.66 -9.88 5.26
N MET A 89 -6.12 -9.15 4.24
CA MET A 89 -7.54 -9.22 3.80
C MET A 89 -7.93 -10.59 3.26
N ALA A 90 -7.04 -11.27 2.55
CA ALA A 90 -7.31 -12.59 2.00
C ALA A 90 -7.44 -13.63 3.13
N GLY A 91 -6.63 -13.51 4.18
CA GLY A 91 -6.78 -14.29 5.41
C GLY A 91 -8.14 -14.09 6.09
N LEU A 92 -8.56 -12.84 6.29
CA LEU A 92 -9.89 -12.53 6.82
C LEU A 92 -11.01 -13.12 5.96
N ALA A 93 -10.87 -13.05 4.63
CA ALA A 93 -11.84 -13.63 3.72
C ALA A 93 -11.92 -15.17 3.82
N PHE A 94 -10.78 -15.85 4.00
CA PHE A 94 -10.75 -17.30 4.28
C PHE A 94 -11.45 -17.64 5.59
N VAL A 95 -11.18 -16.90 6.67
CA VAL A 95 -11.85 -17.11 7.95
C VAL A 95 -13.37 -16.97 7.81
N VAL A 96 -13.84 -15.93 7.13
CA VAL A 96 -15.27 -15.74 6.87
C VAL A 96 -15.85 -16.88 6.02
N HIS A 97 -15.12 -17.30 4.98
CA HIS A 97 -15.52 -18.42 4.13
C HIS A 97 -15.67 -19.73 4.92
N TYR A 98 -14.70 -20.06 5.77
CA TYR A 98 -14.69 -21.31 6.54
C TYR A 98 -15.70 -21.31 7.70
N LEU A 99 -15.94 -20.16 8.35
CA LEU A 99 -16.88 -20.08 9.46
C LEU A 99 -18.35 -19.98 9.02
N PHE A 100 -18.63 -19.23 7.94
CA PHE A 100 -19.99 -18.90 7.53
C PHE A 100 -20.42 -19.57 6.22
N GLY A 101 -19.53 -20.28 5.53
CA GLY A 101 -19.81 -20.91 4.23
C GLY A 101 -20.05 -19.91 3.09
N VAL A 102 -19.79 -18.62 3.31
CA VAL A 102 -19.94 -17.56 2.29
C VAL A 102 -18.87 -17.75 1.23
N ASN A 103 -19.20 -17.54 -0.06
CA ASN A 103 -18.21 -17.60 -1.13
C ASN A 103 -17.00 -16.69 -0.85
N PHE A 104 -15.78 -17.24 -0.95
CA PHE A 104 -14.53 -16.52 -0.66
C PHE A 104 -14.42 -15.21 -1.44
N GLY A 105 -14.70 -15.22 -2.74
CA GLY A 105 -14.59 -14.04 -3.59
C GLY A 105 -15.53 -12.91 -3.17
N LEU A 106 -16.76 -13.27 -2.77
CA LEU A 106 -17.73 -12.33 -2.21
C LEU A 106 -17.26 -11.75 -0.87
N ALA A 107 -16.83 -12.61 0.05
CA ALA A 107 -16.30 -12.18 1.35
C ALA A 107 -15.11 -11.23 1.17
N PHE A 108 -14.17 -11.58 0.30
CA PHE A 108 -13.00 -10.75 -0.03
C PHE A 108 -13.38 -9.40 -0.63
N PHE A 109 -14.38 -9.35 -1.51
CA PHE A 109 -14.84 -8.10 -2.11
C PHE A 109 -15.45 -7.16 -1.06
N VAL A 110 -16.41 -7.68 -0.28
CA VAL A 110 -17.14 -6.91 0.73
C VAL A 110 -16.21 -6.38 1.81
N LEU A 111 -15.29 -7.23 2.28
CA LEU A 111 -14.30 -6.83 3.28
C LEU A 111 -13.37 -5.72 2.76
N ASN A 112 -13.13 -5.64 1.44
CA ASN A 112 -12.27 -4.59 0.86
C ASN A 112 -12.97 -3.24 0.64
N LEU A 113 -14.30 -3.20 0.50
CA LEU A 113 -15.09 -1.97 0.28
C LEU A 113 -14.75 -0.79 1.21
N PRO A 114 -14.68 -0.95 2.55
CA PRO A 114 -14.39 0.18 3.46
C PRO A 114 -13.02 0.81 3.20
N PHE A 115 -12.07 0.06 2.64
CA PHE A 115 -10.72 0.56 2.40
C PHE A 115 -10.61 1.39 1.13
N TYR A 116 -11.57 1.31 0.20
CA TYR A 116 -11.56 2.17 -0.99
C TYR A 116 -11.79 3.64 -0.65
N ALA A 117 -12.65 3.93 0.33
CA ALA A 117 -12.84 5.29 0.84
C ALA A 117 -11.53 5.86 1.41
N LEU A 118 -10.78 5.05 2.16
CA LEU A 118 -9.47 5.42 2.71
C LEU A 118 -8.41 5.58 1.61
N ALA A 119 -8.43 4.70 0.60
CA ALA A 119 -7.49 4.70 -0.52
C ALA A 119 -7.60 5.97 -1.37
N ILE A 120 -8.82 6.41 -1.69
CA ILE A 120 -9.05 7.61 -2.51
C ILE A 120 -8.43 8.85 -1.85
N GLY A 121 -8.60 8.97 -0.53
CA GLY A 121 -8.09 10.11 0.23
C GLY A 121 -6.58 10.08 0.46
N ARG A 122 -5.92 8.92 0.42
CA ARG A 122 -4.51 8.77 0.80
C ARG A 122 -3.56 8.37 -0.31
N MET A 123 -3.92 7.38 -1.11
CA MET A 123 -3.09 6.88 -2.21
C MET A 123 -3.41 7.54 -3.55
N GLY A 124 -4.58 8.20 -3.63
CA GLY A 124 -5.04 8.89 -4.83
C GLY A 124 -5.94 8.02 -5.72
N ARG A 125 -6.61 8.69 -6.66
CA ARG A 125 -7.67 8.09 -7.49
C ARG A 125 -7.14 6.99 -8.41
N ALA A 126 -5.97 7.19 -9.04
CA ALA A 126 -5.40 6.22 -9.97
C ALA A 126 -5.06 4.88 -9.29
N PHE A 127 -4.40 4.92 -8.13
CA PHE A 127 -4.12 3.72 -7.34
C PHE A 127 -5.41 3.01 -6.89
N THR A 128 -6.40 3.79 -6.45
CA THR A 128 -7.69 3.25 -5.99
C THR A 128 -8.41 2.50 -7.11
N VAL A 129 -8.53 3.10 -8.30
CA VAL A 129 -9.23 2.46 -9.43
C VAL A 129 -8.53 1.17 -9.84
N LYS A 130 -7.19 1.17 -9.93
CA LYS A 130 -6.40 -0.03 -10.23
C LYS A 130 -6.57 -1.12 -9.17
N THR A 131 -6.56 -0.74 -7.89
CA THR A 131 -6.74 -1.65 -6.76
C THR A 131 -8.15 -2.22 -6.70
N ALA A 132 -9.17 -1.39 -6.93
CA ALA A 132 -10.56 -1.82 -6.99
C ALA A 132 -10.78 -2.80 -8.15
N PHE A 133 -10.22 -2.51 -9.32
CA PHE A 133 -10.23 -3.44 -10.45
C PHE A 133 -9.52 -4.76 -10.12
N ALA A 134 -8.33 -4.71 -9.52
CA ALA A 134 -7.58 -5.91 -9.14
C ALA A 134 -8.34 -6.78 -8.12
N VAL A 135 -8.92 -6.16 -7.09
CA VAL A 135 -9.70 -6.86 -6.07
C VAL A 135 -11.00 -7.41 -6.66
N ALA A 136 -11.72 -6.66 -7.48
CA ALA A 136 -12.94 -7.14 -8.14
C ALA A 136 -12.64 -8.33 -9.06
N LEU A 137 -11.56 -8.26 -9.84
CA LEU A 137 -11.13 -9.35 -10.71
C LEU A 137 -10.70 -10.58 -9.90
N LEU A 138 -9.93 -10.39 -8.82
CA LEU A 138 -9.51 -11.49 -7.94
C LEU A 138 -10.72 -12.15 -7.27
N SER A 139 -11.67 -11.35 -6.78
CA SER A 139 -12.95 -11.84 -6.24
C SER A 139 -13.73 -12.65 -7.26
N LEU A 140 -13.83 -12.16 -8.51
CA LEU A 140 -14.54 -12.87 -9.57
C LEU A 140 -13.85 -14.21 -9.89
N MET A 141 -12.53 -14.19 -10.11
CA MET A 141 -11.78 -15.41 -10.43
C MET A 141 -11.86 -16.44 -9.31
N THR A 142 -11.71 -16.01 -8.06
CA THR A 142 -11.76 -16.91 -6.89
C THR A 142 -13.17 -17.40 -6.59
N ALA A 143 -14.22 -16.63 -6.91
CA ALA A 143 -15.60 -17.08 -6.78
C ALA A 143 -15.92 -18.27 -7.69
N PHE A 144 -15.35 -18.32 -8.91
CA PHE A 144 -15.53 -19.40 -9.88
C PHE A 144 -14.42 -20.46 -9.86
N SER A 145 -13.37 -20.25 -9.06
CA SER A 145 -12.21 -21.15 -9.04
C SER A 145 -12.58 -22.58 -8.61
N GLY A 146 -13.57 -22.77 -7.73
CA GLY A 146 -13.98 -24.11 -7.30
C GLY A 146 -14.60 -24.98 -8.41
N GLU A 147 -15.15 -24.35 -9.45
CA GLU A 147 -15.69 -25.04 -10.62
C GLU A 147 -14.65 -25.19 -11.73
N ALA A 148 -13.79 -24.19 -11.91
CA ALA A 148 -12.80 -24.14 -12.99
C ALA A 148 -11.47 -24.85 -12.67
N LEU A 149 -11.06 -24.92 -11.40
CA LEU A 149 -9.80 -25.47 -10.94
C LEU A 149 -10.04 -26.51 -9.85
N ARG A 150 -10.06 -27.79 -10.26
CA ARG A 150 -10.17 -28.93 -9.34
C ARG A 150 -8.82 -29.61 -9.21
N PHE A 151 -8.33 -29.66 -7.98
CA PHE A 151 -7.08 -30.35 -7.65
C PHE A 151 -7.40 -31.77 -7.17
N ALA A 152 -6.90 -32.78 -7.88
CA ALA A 152 -7.09 -34.18 -7.48
C ALA A 152 -6.26 -34.54 -6.24
N TYR A 153 -5.03 -34.05 -6.19
CA TYR A 153 -4.13 -34.22 -5.04
C TYR A 153 -3.10 -33.09 -5.05
N VAL A 154 -2.86 -32.50 -3.88
CA VAL A 154 -1.74 -31.58 -3.63
C VAL A 154 -1.17 -31.96 -2.28
N ASP A 155 0.13 -32.22 -2.24
CA ASP A 155 0.82 -32.45 -0.98
C ASP A 155 0.75 -31.17 -0.10
N PRO A 156 0.39 -31.26 1.19
CA PRO A 156 0.27 -30.11 2.09
C PRO A 156 1.50 -29.19 2.13
N LEU A 157 2.70 -29.76 2.15
CA LEU A 157 3.94 -28.99 2.22
C LEU A 157 4.19 -28.27 0.89
N VAL A 158 4.04 -28.99 -0.23
CA VAL A 158 4.19 -28.42 -1.57
C VAL A 158 3.14 -27.34 -1.82
N GLY A 159 1.89 -27.57 -1.42
CA GLY A 159 0.79 -26.63 -1.61
C GLY A 159 0.95 -25.35 -0.79
N ALA A 160 1.43 -25.45 0.46
CA ALA A 160 1.76 -24.28 1.27
C ALA A 160 2.87 -23.43 0.61
N CYS A 161 3.96 -24.06 0.16
CA CYS A 161 5.07 -23.38 -0.50
C CYS A 161 4.67 -22.78 -1.86
N LEU A 162 4.01 -23.56 -2.71
CA LEU A 162 3.59 -23.13 -4.04
C LEU A 162 2.51 -22.04 -3.98
N GLY A 163 1.51 -22.21 -3.10
CA GLY A 163 0.49 -21.20 -2.84
C GLY A 163 1.12 -19.89 -2.35
N GLY A 164 2.04 -19.96 -1.39
CA GLY A 164 2.79 -18.80 -0.89
C GLY A 164 3.61 -18.09 -1.98
N LEU A 165 4.33 -18.85 -2.82
CA LEU A 165 5.09 -18.29 -3.95
C LEU A 165 4.18 -17.63 -4.98
N MET A 166 3.10 -18.29 -5.39
CA MET A 166 2.13 -17.76 -6.37
C MET A 166 1.49 -16.46 -5.89
N LEU A 167 1.08 -16.42 -4.61
CA LEU A 167 0.63 -15.18 -3.96
C LEU A 167 1.73 -14.10 -4.01
N GLY A 168 2.97 -14.46 -3.72
CA GLY A 168 4.11 -13.53 -3.71
C GLY A 168 4.42 -12.93 -5.07
N PHE A 169 4.46 -13.75 -6.12
CA PHE A 169 4.61 -13.29 -7.50
C PHE A 169 3.46 -12.38 -7.92
N GLY A 170 2.23 -12.77 -7.62
CA GLY A 170 1.04 -11.97 -7.94
C GLY A 170 1.03 -10.62 -7.23
N LEU A 171 1.29 -10.59 -5.92
CA LEU A 171 1.39 -9.36 -5.13
C LEU A 171 2.53 -8.46 -5.62
N LEU A 172 3.70 -9.03 -5.93
CA LEU A 172 4.82 -8.26 -6.46
C LEU A 172 4.48 -7.62 -7.81
N ALA A 173 3.78 -8.34 -8.70
CA ALA A 173 3.31 -7.79 -9.96
C ALA A 173 2.31 -6.63 -9.75
N LEU A 174 1.36 -6.78 -8.81
CA LEU A 174 0.43 -5.71 -8.47
C LEU A 174 1.14 -4.46 -7.95
N PHE A 175 2.11 -4.63 -7.04
CA PHE A 175 2.88 -3.51 -6.49
C PHE A 175 3.68 -2.78 -7.58
N ARG A 176 4.26 -3.49 -8.55
CA ARG A 176 4.97 -2.89 -9.70
C ARG A 176 4.08 -1.98 -10.55
N HIS A 177 2.79 -2.29 -10.66
CA HIS A 177 1.82 -1.50 -11.42
C HIS A 177 1.04 -0.48 -10.56
N ARG A 178 1.51 -0.22 -9.33
CA ARG A 178 0.86 0.66 -8.34
C ARG A 178 -0.59 0.24 -8.07
N SER A 179 -0.77 -1.05 -7.82
CA SER A 179 -2.02 -1.68 -7.39
C SER A 179 -1.79 -2.52 -6.14
N SER A 180 -2.87 -2.93 -5.48
CA SER A 180 -2.84 -3.82 -4.31
C SER A 180 -3.93 -4.89 -4.43
N ALA A 181 -3.76 -5.99 -3.70
CA ALA A 181 -4.79 -7.01 -3.49
C ALA A 181 -5.37 -6.95 -2.06
N GLY A 182 -5.34 -5.78 -1.40
CA GLY A 182 -5.95 -5.69 -0.08
C GLY A 182 -5.91 -4.30 0.56
N GLY A 183 -6.88 -4.07 1.45
CA GLY A 183 -7.05 -2.86 2.22
C GLY A 183 -6.24 -2.75 3.52
N VAL A 184 -5.74 -3.85 4.11
CA VAL A 184 -5.00 -3.81 5.40
C VAL A 184 -3.77 -2.90 5.32
N GLY A 185 -2.99 -2.96 4.23
CA GLY A 185 -1.84 -2.06 4.05
C GLY A 185 -2.25 -0.59 3.96
N ILE A 186 -3.37 -0.30 3.30
CA ILE A 186 -3.94 1.05 3.17
C ILE A 186 -4.39 1.55 4.54
N LEU A 187 -5.02 0.68 5.34
CA LEU A 187 -5.42 0.97 6.73
C LEU A 187 -4.20 1.26 7.60
N ALA A 188 -3.15 0.44 7.50
CA ALA A 188 -1.93 0.60 8.27
C ALA A 188 -1.24 1.94 8.00
N VAL A 189 -1.13 2.33 6.72
CA VAL A 189 -0.64 3.66 6.33
C VAL A 189 -1.56 4.77 6.81
N TYR A 190 -2.88 4.57 6.70
CA TYR A 190 -3.86 5.55 7.18
C TYR A 190 -3.71 5.83 8.68
N LEU A 191 -3.60 4.77 9.49
CA LEU A 191 -3.42 4.83 10.95
C LEU A 191 -2.07 5.43 11.33
N GLN A 192 -1.01 5.10 10.58
CA GLN A 192 0.31 5.70 10.78
C GLN A 192 0.26 7.23 10.61
N ASP A 193 -0.36 7.71 9.54
CA ASP A 193 -0.44 9.14 9.27
C ASP A 193 -1.38 9.87 10.23
N ARG A 194 -2.50 9.24 10.61
CA ARG A 194 -3.53 9.89 11.42
C ARG A 194 -3.21 9.86 12.91
N PHE A 195 -2.66 8.76 13.41
CA PHE A 195 -2.44 8.51 14.83
C PHE A 195 -0.96 8.30 15.21
N GLY A 196 -0.04 8.33 14.23
CA GLY A 196 1.40 8.14 14.48
C GLY A 196 1.79 6.69 14.76
N TRP A 197 0.92 5.72 14.47
CA TRP A 197 1.18 4.30 14.70
C TRP A 197 2.25 3.77 13.74
N ARG A 198 2.95 2.69 14.12
CA ARG A 198 3.85 2.00 13.20
C ARG A 198 3.03 1.10 12.28
N ALA A 199 2.99 1.37 10.97
CA ALA A 199 2.21 0.58 10.02
C ALA A 199 2.52 -0.93 10.11
N GLY A 200 3.80 -1.30 10.30
CA GLY A 200 4.20 -2.69 10.48
C GLY A 200 3.56 -3.36 11.71
N LEU A 201 3.42 -2.64 12.83
CA LEU A 201 2.74 -3.17 14.03
C LEU A 201 1.24 -3.29 13.82
N THR A 202 0.64 -2.35 13.08
CA THR A 202 -0.78 -2.43 12.71
C THR A 202 -1.06 -3.64 11.83
N GLN A 203 -0.21 -3.89 10.84
CA GLN A 203 -0.33 -5.06 9.98
C GLN A 203 -0.15 -6.36 10.76
N LEU A 204 0.88 -6.43 11.62
CA LEU A 204 1.10 -7.58 12.50
C LEU A 204 -0.09 -7.83 13.43
N GLY A 205 -0.71 -6.78 13.97
CA GLY A 205 -1.92 -6.90 14.77
C GLY A 205 -3.10 -7.49 14.00
N VAL A 206 -3.29 -7.08 12.74
CA VAL A 206 -4.33 -7.66 11.87
C VAL A 206 -4.01 -9.11 11.55
N ASP A 207 -2.77 -9.44 11.17
CA ASP A 207 -2.37 -10.81 10.87
C ASP A 207 -2.51 -11.73 12.09
N LEU A 208 -2.20 -11.22 13.30
CA LEU A 208 -2.43 -11.95 14.54
C LEU A 208 -3.93 -12.17 14.79
N LEU A 209 -4.78 -11.18 14.53
CA LEU A 209 -6.23 -11.35 14.62
C LEU A 209 -6.71 -12.44 13.65
N VAL A 210 -6.24 -12.43 12.40
CA VAL A 210 -6.54 -13.50 11.42
C VAL A 210 -6.12 -14.85 11.99
N LEU A 211 -4.88 -14.96 12.48
CA LEU A 211 -4.34 -16.21 13.01
C LEU A 211 -5.15 -16.73 14.21
N VAL A 212 -5.52 -15.86 15.14
CA VAL A 212 -6.34 -16.23 16.31
C VAL A 212 -7.72 -16.70 15.85
N THR A 213 -8.37 -15.96 14.96
CA THR A 213 -9.69 -16.36 14.43
C THR A 213 -9.64 -17.62 13.57
N ALA A 214 -8.50 -17.90 12.94
CA ALA A 214 -8.28 -19.12 12.17
C ALA A 214 -8.32 -20.39 13.02
N PHE A 215 -7.86 -20.35 14.27
CA PHE A 215 -7.95 -21.52 15.17
C PHE A 215 -9.40 -21.93 15.47
N ALA A 216 -10.37 -21.02 15.32
CA ALA A 216 -11.79 -21.34 15.42
C ALA A 216 -12.36 -21.92 14.11
N ALA A 217 -11.67 -21.74 12.99
CA ALA A 217 -12.16 -22.08 11.65
C ALA A 217 -11.51 -23.34 11.06
N VAL A 218 -10.23 -23.61 11.36
CA VAL A 218 -9.43 -24.68 10.75
C VAL A 218 -8.57 -25.40 11.78
N SER A 219 -8.08 -26.60 11.44
CA SER A 219 -7.26 -27.41 12.34
C SER A 219 -5.91 -26.74 12.63
N PRO A 220 -5.30 -26.97 13.82
CA PRO A 220 -3.98 -26.43 14.16
C PRO A 220 -2.88 -26.80 13.15
N VAL A 221 -2.99 -27.97 12.52
CA VAL A 221 -2.06 -28.43 11.47
C VAL A 221 -2.21 -27.57 10.21
N ALA A 222 -3.44 -27.28 9.77
CA ALA A 222 -3.69 -26.38 8.65
C ALA A 222 -3.18 -24.96 8.93
N VAL A 223 -3.33 -24.48 10.19
CA VAL A 223 -2.75 -23.20 10.61
C VAL A 223 -1.22 -23.21 10.50
N ALA A 224 -0.55 -24.28 10.92
CA ALA A 224 0.91 -24.39 10.80
C ALA A 224 1.39 -24.33 9.34
N TYR A 225 0.73 -25.04 8.43
CA TYR A 225 1.02 -24.95 6.99
C TYR A 225 0.68 -23.57 6.40
N SER A 226 -0.38 -22.92 6.89
CA SER A 226 -0.73 -21.55 6.50
C SER A 226 0.34 -20.54 6.91
N VAL A 227 0.89 -20.70 8.12
CA VAL A 227 2.04 -19.90 8.59
C VAL A 227 3.26 -20.14 7.69
N LEU A 228 3.55 -21.39 7.33
CA LEU A 228 4.63 -21.70 6.38
C LEU A 228 4.41 -21.01 5.02
N GLY A 229 3.22 -21.11 4.44
CA GLY A 229 2.89 -20.46 3.17
C GLY A 229 2.99 -18.93 3.26
N ALA A 230 2.55 -18.34 4.38
CA ALA A 230 2.72 -16.92 4.65
C ALA A 230 4.20 -16.52 4.83
N MET A 231 5.02 -17.36 5.46
CA MET A 231 6.47 -17.13 5.56
C MET A 231 7.13 -17.16 4.18
N VAL A 232 6.77 -18.12 3.32
CA VAL A 232 7.30 -18.20 1.95
C VAL A 232 6.90 -16.97 1.14
N LEU A 233 5.62 -16.58 1.19
CA LEU A 233 5.11 -15.35 0.60
C LEU A 233 5.91 -14.12 1.06
N ASN A 234 6.04 -13.95 2.38
CA ASN A 234 6.67 -12.77 2.96
C ASN A 234 8.18 -12.74 2.71
N LEU A 235 8.86 -13.89 2.73
CA LEU A 235 10.28 -13.99 2.39
C LEU A 235 10.51 -13.67 0.91
N PHE A 236 9.65 -14.20 0.02
CA PHE A 236 9.71 -13.88 -1.40
C PHE A 236 9.56 -12.38 -1.62
N LEU A 237 8.57 -11.75 -0.99
CA LEU A 237 8.41 -10.29 -1.04
C LEU A 237 9.61 -9.58 -0.43
N ALA A 238 10.11 -9.96 0.75
CA ALA A 238 11.26 -9.31 1.37
C ALA A 238 12.52 -9.33 0.50
N ILE A 239 12.75 -10.42 -0.24
CA ILE A 239 13.91 -10.56 -1.14
C ILE A 239 13.72 -9.78 -2.44
N ASN A 240 12.51 -9.84 -3.03
CA ASN A 240 12.26 -9.30 -4.38
C ASN A 240 11.69 -7.88 -4.39
N HIS A 241 11.04 -7.47 -3.30
CA HIS A 241 10.53 -6.13 -3.07
C HIS A 241 11.63 -5.26 -2.44
N ARG A 242 12.64 -4.97 -3.25
CA ARG A 242 13.68 -3.98 -2.94
C ARG A 242 13.28 -2.62 -3.54
N THR A 243 12.89 -1.69 -2.67
CA THR A 243 12.54 -0.29 -3.01
C THR A 243 13.68 0.45 -3.75
N ASP A 244 14.90 -0.07 -3.62
CA ASP A 244 16.19 0.44 -4.09
C ASP A 244 16.51 0.13 -5.56
N ARG A 245 15.86 -0.86 -6.21
CA ARG A 245 16.24 -1.28 -7.59
C ARG A 245 15.58 -0.48 -8.73
N TYR A 246 14.69 0.44 -8.41
CA TYR A 246 14.06 1.31 -9.40
C TYR A 246 14.74 2.69 -9.50
N LEU A 247 15.71 2.97 -8.64
CA LEU A 247 16.65 4.10 -8.74
C LEU A 247 17.81 3.74 -9.68
N ALA A 248 17.49 3.37 -10.91
CA ALA A 248 18.47 3.47 -11.99
C ALA A 248 18.44 4.93 -12.46
N VAL A 249 19.51 5.63 -12.09
CA VAL A 249 19.95 6.96 -12.53
C VAL A 249 19.78 7.14 -14.03
#